data_AF-A0A954A8Z4-F1
#
_entry.id   AF-A0A954A8Z4-F1
#
_cell.length_a   1.000
_cell.length_b   1.000
_cell.length_c   1.000
_cell.angle_alpha   90.00
_cell.angle_beta   90.00
_cell.angle_gamma   90.00
#
_symmetry.space_group_name_H-M   'P 1'
#
loop_
_entity.id
_entity.type
_entity.pdbx_description
1 polymer ?
#
loop_
_entity_poly.entity_id
_entity_poly.type
_entity_poly.pdbx_seq_one_letter_code
_entity_poly.pdbx_strand_id
1 'polypeptide(L)'
;MRDIVESALARFLVLSLIAVSGCASTRDAPRSANASPDEVPHSTAGSGTSVASGSDVVAHLGRVSDRSGVLHDLDAELRSGKRVVLVFWQSWCAPCRREAPGIQQASRRYADGLAFYGVITGSDDDVDDAAVDRFIHDAGLTYPQIRDRDAGLWHRYEIVGTPTIVVIDTNGKVIYRDHRPPIWSSITPSRGDAGPVSTAGNAADPPWVERRRELGVMGTSLEITAIGHDASELEEAIDAAVAELVRVEDMMTSWRPSPLNALNDAAGRGPRSTTPEIARLVARALEIGRLTDGAFDITFASVGKLWDFKADPPVLPSDGAIEERLQYVGYQRVGVDLDANTVALPEGTRIGLGGIAKGYGVDRAMRVLLDHGVENAIVNAGGDMKVLGTNHGRPWEIAIKHPRDRERALAVLRLSNTCLVTSGDYERFFELDGTRYHHILDPRTGRPATGAMSASVVAQDAAFADALATALCVLGPERGLAIIERLPRVEALVVDLDGDVHVSSGLQELVEANRSS
;
A
#
# COMPACT_ATOMS: atom_id res chain seq x y z
N MET A 1 4.14 28.59 -38.24
CA MET A 1 3.00 27.79 -38.71
C MET A 1 3.48 27.03 -39.93
N ARG A 2 3.54 25.70 -39.81
CA ARG A 2 4.17 24.69 -40.69
C ARG A 2 5.70 24.64 -40.66
N ASP A 3 6.19 23.40 -40.58
CA ASP A 3 7.57 22.91 -40.75
C ASP A 3 8.38 22.56 -39.49
N ILE A 4 7.82 21.70 -38.63
CA ILE A 4 8.59 20.78 -37.75
C ILE A 4 7.81 19.45 -37.61
N VAL A 5 7.72 18.67 -38.70
CA VAL A 5 7.36 17.24 -38.65
C VAL A 5 8.06 16.58 -39.83
N GLU A 6 9.31 16.16 -39.65
CA GLU A 6 10.01 15.10 -40.43
C GLU A 6 11.50 15.08 -40.04
N SER A 7 11.85 14.38 -38.94
CA SER A 7 13.20 13.82 -38.72
C SER A 7 13.20 12.95 -37.46
N ALA A 8 12.47 11.84 -37.48
CA ALA A 8 12.50 10.84 -36.41
C ALA A 8 12.17 9.44 -36.95
N LEU A 9 12.80 9.03 -38.06
CA LEU A 9 12.73 7.66 -38.59
C LEU A 9 14.02 7.34 -39.35
N ALA A 10 15.08 6.98 -38.63
CA ALA A 10 16.17 6.15 -39.16
C ALA A 10 17.12 5.73 -38.01
N ARG A 11 17.57 4.45 -38.07
CA ARG A 11 18.68 3.80 -37.31
C ARG A 11 18.22 3.22 -35.95
N PHE A 12 18.31 1.93 -35.63
CA PHE A 12 19.12 0.81 -36.12
C PHE A 12 18.32 -0.50 -36.04
N LEU A 13 18.43 -1.32 -37.08
CA LEU A 13 17.93 -2.69 -37.17
C LEU A 13 19.15 -3.57 -37.48
N VAL A 14 19.49 -4.52 -36.60
CA VAL A 14 20.49 -5.57 -36.88
C VAL A 14 19.86 -6.92 -36.58
N LEU A 15 19.64 -7.69 -37.64
CA LEU A 15 19.28 -9.10 -37.65
C LEU A 15 20.47 -9.97 -37.25
N SER A 16 20.20 -11.11 -36.62
CA SER A 16 21.02 -12.31 -36.76
C SER A 16 20.11 -13.54 -36.84
N LEU A 17 20.10 -14.14 -38.04
CA LEU A 17 19.48 -15.39 -38.42
C LEU A 17 20.55 -16.49 -38.38
N ILE A 18 20.33 -17.58 -37.64
CA ILE A 18 20.95 -18.88 -37.94
C ILE A 18 19.92 -19.99 -37.69
N ALA A 19 19.64 -20.74 -38.74
CA ALA A 19 19.02 -22.07 -38.78
C ALA A 19 19.80 -22.83 -39.89
N VAL A 20 20.02 -24.14 -39.97
CA VAL A 20 19.37 -25.39 -39.53
C VAL A 20 20.43 -26.51 -39.66
N SER A 21 20.39 -27.56 -38.84
CA SER A 21 20.38 -28.98 -39.31
C SER A 21 20.38 -29.96 -38.13
N GLY A 22 19.38 -30.86 -38.13
CA GLY A 22 19.26 -31.95 -37.17
C GLY A 22 19.81 -33.28 -37.68
N CYS A 23 19.78 -34.29 -36.82
CA CYS A 23 19.51 -35.67 -37.17
C CYS A 23 19.17 -36.49 -35.92
N ALA A 24 18.30 -37.48 -36.12
CA ALA A 24 17.61 -38.29 -35.11
C ALA A 24 18.40 -39.55 -34.66
N SER A 25 18.02 -40.12 -33.50
CA SER A 25 17.76 -41.57 -33.25
C SER A 25 17.81 -41.87 -31.72
N THR A 26 16.68 -42.18 -31.08
CA THR A 26 16.05 -43.49 -30.78
C THR A 26 16.54 -44.21 -29.52
N ARG A 27 15.55 -44.66 -28.70
CA ARG A 27 15.53 -45.84 -27.79
C ARG A 27 16.33 -45.71 -26.48
N ASP A 28 15.89 -46.14 -25.29
CA ASP A 28 14.82 -47.04 -24.84
C ASP A 28 14.43 -46.70 -23.39
N ALA A 29 13.18 -46.99 -23.03
CA ALA A 29 12.75 -47.22 -21.66
C ALA A 29 12.44 -48.72 -21.49
N PRO A 30 12.46 -49.27 -20.27
CA PRO A 30 11.60 -50.40 -19.94
C PRO A 30 10.58 -50.09 -18.84
N ARG A 31 9.39 -50.64 -19.09
CA ARG A 31 8.16 -50.68 -18.29
C ARG A 31 8.22 -51.73 -17.17
N SER A 32 7.38 -51.54 -16.15
CA SER A 32 6.37 -52.53 -15.68
C SER A 32 5.30 -51.76 -14.86
N ALA A 33 4.03 -51.64 -15.27
CA ALA A 33 2.95 -52.64 -15.34
C ALA A 33 2.55 -53.16 -13.93
N ASN A 34 1.30 -53.35 -13.51
CA ASN A 34 -0.08 -53.08 -13.99
C ASN A 34 -0.99 -53.63 -12.87
N ALA A 35 -2.15 -53.02 -12.58
CA ALA A 35 -3.42 -53.74 -12.31
C ALA A 35 -4.60 -52.76 -12.11
N SER A 36 -5.73 -53.12 -12.71
CA SER A 36 -6.95 -52.35 -13.02
C SER A 36 -8.15 -52.79 -12.12
N PRO A 37 -9.45 -52.62 -12.51
CA PRO A 37 -10.27 -51.42 -12.72
C PRO A 37 -11.64 -51.46 -11.94
N ASP A 38 -12.53 -50.52 -12.28
CA ASP A 38 -13.98 -50.41 -11.99
C ASP A 38 -14.32 -49.67 -10.67
N GLU A 39 -15.17 -48.63 -10.60
CA GLU A 39 -16.43 -48.35 -11.30
C GLU A 39 -16.74 -46.83 -11.31
N VAL A 40 -17.46 -46.35 -12.34
CA VAL A 40 -17.96 -44.98 -12.52
C VAL A 40 -19.39 -44.86 -11.94
N PRO A 41 -19.78 -43.71 -11.34
CA PRO A 41 -20.86 -42.95 -11.99
C PRO A 41 -20.66 -41.42 -12.01
N HIS A 42 -21.41 -40.80 -12.91
CA HIS A 42 -21.37 -39.43 -13.40
C HIS A 42 -21.73 -38.30 -12.40
N SER A 43 -21.11 -37.14 -12.65
CA SER A 43 -21.70 -35.78 -12.70
C SER A 43 -22.47 -35.21 -11.50
N THR A 44 -21.95 -34.12 -10.91
CA THR A 44 -22.47 -32.75 -11.16
C THR A 44 -21.48 -31.69 -10.65
N ALA A 45 -21.47 -30.55 -11.35
CA ALA A 45 -20.65 -29.38 -11.08
C ALA A 45 -20.97 -28.74 -9.72
N GLY A 46 -19.93 -28.32 -8.99
CA GLY A 46 -20.02 -27.53 -7.77
C GLY A 46 -18.97 -26.42 -7.77
N SER A 47 -19.44 -25.19 -7.87
CA SER A 47 -18.68 -23.94 -7.70
C SER A 47 -18.10 -23.86 -6.29
N GLY A 48 -16.78 -23.88 -6.16
CA GLY A 48 -16.07 -23.73 -4.88
C GLY A 48 -15.59 -22.30 -4.66
N THR A 49 -16.36 -21.51 -3.92
CA THR A 49 -15.95 -20.25 -3.29
C THR A 49 -15.03 -20.57 -2.10
N SER A 50 -13.81 -20.02 -2.07
CA SER A 50 -12.93 -20.20 -0.91
C SER A 50 -13.39 -19.31 0.26
N VAL A 51 -13.72 -19.98 1.36
CA VAL A 51 -14.24 -19.46 2.62
C VAL A 51 -13.10 -18.97 3.52
N ALA A 52 -13.30 -17.84 4.21
CA ALA A 52 -12.45 -17.32 5.27
C ALA A 52 -12.30 -18.29 6.46
N SER A 53 -11.06 -18.50 6.92
CA SER A 53 -10.76 -19.13 8.23
C SER A 53 -10.35 -18.03 9.23
N GLY A 54 -10.86 -17.90 10.46
CA GLY A 54 -11.88 -18.63 11.22
C GLY A 54 -12.35 -17.75 12.42
N SER A 55 -13.62 -17.98 12.80
CA SER A 55 -14.40 -17.44 13.95
C SER A 55 -14.55 -15.92 14.13
N ASP A 56 -15.61 -15.35 13.56
CA ASP A 56 -16.17 -14.04 13.96
C ASP A 56 -17.70 -14.03 13.76
N VAL A 57 -18.37 -15.07 14.27
CA VAL A 57 -19.83 -15.10 14.33
C VAL A 57 -20.26 -14.49 15.66
N VAL A 58 -20.85 -13.30 15.62
CA VAL A 58 -21.52 -12.70 16.78
C VAL A 58 -23.00 -13.05 16.68
N ALA A 59 -23.36 -14.23 17.18
CA ALA A 59 -24.69 -14.82 17.02
C ALA A 59 -25.85 -13.96 17.60
N HIS A 60 -25.53 -12.98 18.45
CA HIS A 60 -26.48 -12.02 19.00
C HIS A 60 -25.79 -10.68 19.27
N LEU A 61 -26.17 -9.63 18.53
CA LEU A 61 -25.63 -8.28 18.72
C LEU A 61 -26.22 -7.63 19.97
N GLY A 62 -27.48 -7.93 20.27
CA GLY A 62 -28.22 -7.45 21.41
C GLY A 62 -28.74 -6.02 21.22
N ARG A 63 -29.18 -5.46 22.34
CA ARG A 63 -29.68 -4.08 22.42
C ARG A 63 -28.62 -3.16 23.00
N VAL A 64 -28.53 -1.97 22.43
CA VAL A 64 -27.63 -0.91 22.86
C VAL A 64 -28.44 0.36 23.10
N SER A 65 -28.14 1.09 24.17
CA SER A 65 -28.73 2.42 24.40
C SER A 65 -27.81 3.48 23.82
N ASP A 66 -28.35 4.39 23.04
CA ASP A 66 -27.61 5.59 22.66
C ASP A 66 -27.55 6.61 23.80
N ARG A 67 -26.78 7.69 23.59
CA ARG A 67 -26.59 8.80 24.54
C ARG A 67 -27.89 9.54 24.89
N SER A 68 -28.94 9.44 24.07
CA SER A 68 -30.26 10.03 24.36
C SER A 68 -31.17 9.10 25.17
N GLY A 69 -30.71 7.89 25.48
CA GLY A 69 -31.49 6.87 26.18
C GLY A 69 -32.42 6.07 25.26
N VAL A 70 -32.29 6.25 23.93
CA VAL A 70 -33.06 5.45 22.96
C VAL A 70 -32.39 4.09 22.82
N LEU A 71 -33.20 3.05 22.97
CA LEU A 71 -32.78 1.67 22.83
C LEU A 71 -32.81 1.25 21.36
N HIS A 72 -31.71 0.73 20.85
CA HIS A 72 -31.55 0.21 19.50
C HIS A 72 -31.33 -1.30 19.56
N ASP A 73 -32.14 -2.06 18.82
CA ASP A 73 -32.05 -3.52 18.72
C ASP A 73 -31.23 -3.85 17.47
N LEU A 74 -29.93 -4.10 17.64
CA LEU A 74 -29.02 -4.29 16.51
C LEU A 74 -29.37 -5.55 15.72
N ASP A 75 -29.93 -6.58 16.38
CA ASP A 75 -30.43 -7.77 15.69
C ASP A 75 -31.68 -7.47 14.85
N ALA A 76 -32.49 -6.47 15.23
CA ALA A 76 -33.62 -6.03 14.42
C ALA A 76 -33.17 -5.38 13.11
N GLU A 77 -32.06 -4.63 13.14
CA GLU A 77 -31.45 -4.07 11.91
C GLU A 77 -31.04 -5.21 10.97
N LEU A 78 -30.38 -6.25 11.48
CA LEU A 78 -30.02 -7.43 10.69
C LEU A 78 -31.26 -8.13 10.10
N ARG A 79 -32.30 -8.33 10.91
CA ARG A 79 -33.59 -8.92 10.45
C ARG A 79 -34.30 -8.06 9.41
N SER A 80 -34.09 -6.75 9.42
CA SER A 80 -34.64 -5.83 8.42
C SER A 80 -33.88 -5.88 7.08
N GLY A 81 -32.81 -6.68 6.99
CA GLY A 81 -31.97 -6.81 5.81
C GLY A 81 -30.82 -5.81 5.75
N LYS A 82 -30.60 -5.02 6.80
CA LYS A 82 -29.47 -4.09 6.88
C LYS A 82 -28.25 -4.77 7.49
N ARG A 83 -27.06 -4.27 7.13
CA ARG A 83 -25.82 -4.57 7.86
C ARG A 83 -25.61 -3.52 8.94
N VAL A 84 -25.04 -3.93 10.06
CA VAL A 84 -24.72 -3.03 11.17
C VAL A 84 -23.29 -2.54 11.01
N VAL A 85 -23.09 -1.23 11.11
CA VAL A 85 -21.78 -0.57 11.08
C VAL A 85 -21.53 0.04 12.45
N LEU A 86 -20.52 -0.46 13.16
CA LEU A 86 -20.06 0.10 14.43
C LEU A 86 -18.79 0.91 14.17
N VAL A 87 -18.82 2.19 14.53
CA VAL A 87 -17.70 3.12 14.35
C VAL A 87 -17.14 3.45 15.73
N PHE A 88 -16.06 2.79 16.13
CA PHE A 88 -15.37 3.03 17.41
C PHE A 88 -14.52 4.29 17.29
N TRP A 89 -14.75 5.30 18.15
CA TRP A 89 -14.05 6.58 18.07
C TRP A 89 -13.94 7.27 19.43
N GLN A 90 -13.03 8.25 19.51
CA GLN A 90 -12.83 9.10 20.70
C GLN A 90 -12.66 10.56 20.31
N SER A 91 -13.08 11.48 21.18
CA SER A 91 -13.08 12.91 20.88
C SER A 91 -11.67 13.48 20.70
N TRP A 92 -10.65 12.94 21.36
CA TRP A 92 -9.26 13.41 21.20
C TRP A 92 -8.50 12.70 20.06
N CYS A 93 -9.08 11.68 19.44
CA CYS A 93 -8.47 10.91 18.36
C CYS A 93 -8.43 11.71 17.05
N ALA A 94 -7.25 12.19 16.66
CA ALA A 94 -7.08 13.01 15.45
C ALA A 94 -7.50 12.28 14.15
N PRO A 95 -7.20 10.99 13.93
CA PRO A 95 -7.73 10.28 12.75
C PRO A 95 -9.26 10.17 12.76
N CYS A 96 -9.88 9.92 13.92
CA CYS A 96 -11.33 9.88 14.06
C CYS A 96 -11.98 11.20 13.60
N ARG A 97 -11.40 12.33 14.01
CA ARG A 97 -11.86 13.66 13.60
C ARG A 97 -11.77 13.89 12.09
N ARG A 98 -10.74 13.35 11.44
CA ARG A 98 -10.56 13.48 9.98
C ARG A 98 -11.55 12.64 9.19
N GLU A 99 -11.85 11.43 9.65
CA GLU A 99 -12.72 10.49 8.91
C GLU A 99 -14.22 10.76 9.14
N ALA A 100 -14.60 11.36 10.27
CA ALA A 100 -15.98 11.54 10.69
C ALA A 100 -16.91 12.20 9.65
N PRO A 101 -16.52 13.28 8.93
CA PRO A 101 -17.37 13.87 7.90
C PRO A 101 -17.69 12.90 6.76
N GLY A 102 -16.72 12.09 6.32
CA GLY A 102 -16.90 11.10 5.26
C GLY A 102 -17.80 9.94 5.71
N ILE A 103 -17.61 9.46 6.94
CA ILE A 103 -18.47 8.43 7.56
C ILE A 103 -19.90 8.95 7.71
N GLN A 104 -20.07 10.21 8.12
CA GLN A 104 -21.39 10.84 8.22
C GLN A 104 -22.07 10.95 6.85
N GLN A 105 -21.35 11.31 5.80
CA GLN A 105 -21.90 11.32 4.45
C GLN A 105 -22.35 9.91 4.01
N ALA A 106 -21.52 8.90 4.29
CA ALA A 106 -21.86 7.50 4.01
C ALA A 106 -23.10 7.04 4.78
N SER A 107 -23.22 7.41 6.06
CA SER A 107 -24.39 7.05 6.88
C SER A 107 -25.71 7.55 6.29
N ARG A 108 -25.70 8.69 5.60
CA ARG A 108 -26.88 9.22 4.90
C ARG A 108 -27.08 8.54 3.56
N ARG A 109 -26.01 8.36 2.79
CA ARG A 109 -26.06 7.79 1.44
C ARG A 109 -26.51 6.33 1.42
N TYR A 110 -26.11 5.54 2.42
CA TYR A 110 -26.33 4.10 2.47
C TYR A 110 -27.33 3.66 3.55
N ALA A 111 -28.13 4.60 4.10
CA ALA A 111 -29.06 4.35 5.21
C ALA A 111 -30.11 3.25 4.95
N ASP A 112 -30.39 2.97 3.68
CA ASP A 112 -31.33 1.94 3.24
C ASP A 112 -30.81 0.52 3.48
N GLY A 113 -29.49 0.30 3.41
CA GLY A 113 -28.86 -1.02 3.57
C GLY A 113 -27.88 -1.12 4.73
N LEU A 114 -27.47 0.00 5.32
CA LEU A 114 -26.52 0.06 6.44
C LEU A 114 -27.14 0.82 7.62
N ALA A 115 -27.03 0.25 8.80
CA ALA A 115 -27.39 0.88 10.07
C ALA A 115 -26.11 1.29 10.81
N PHE A 116 -25.86 2.60 10.90
CA PHE A 116 -24.64 3.13 11.52
C PHE A 116 -24.83 3.44 13.00
N TYR A 117 -23.84 3.09 13.81
CA TYR A 117 -23.76 3.41 15.23
C TYR A 117 -22.35 3.85 15.58
N GLY A 118 -22.21 5.01 16.19
CA GLY A 118 -20.94 5.44 16.77
C GLY A 118 -20.77 4.83 18.14
N VAL A 119 -19.58 4.34 18.46
CA VAL A 119 -19.24 3.73 19.75
C VAL A 119 -18.11 4.54 20.37
N ILE A 120 -18.45 5.29 21.43
CA ILE A 120 -17.51 6.15 22.15
C ILE A 120 -16.93 5.35 23.30
N THR A 121 -15.64 5.03 23.17
CA THR A 121 -14.95 4.06 24.03
C THR A 121 -14.18 4.76 25.14
N GLY A 122 -14.14 4.12 26.31
CA GLY A 122 -13.45 4.63 27.49
C GLY A 122 -14.40 4.88 28.66
N SER A 123 -13.83 4.82 29.86
CA SER A 123 -14.56 4.99 31.12
C SER A 123 -15.07 6.42 31.29
N ASP A 124 -15.83 6.68 32.36
CA ASP A 124 -16.29 8.04 32.69
C ASP A 124 -15.14 8.97 33.08
N ASP A 125 -14.02 8.42 33.56
CA ASP A 125 -12.82 9.18 33.90
C ASP A 125 -11.99 9.54 32.66
N ASP A 126 -12.12 8.77 31.56
CA ASP A 126 -11.32 8.91 30.34
C ASP A 126 -11.99 9.76 29.26
N VAL A 127 -13.30 9.99 29.37
CA VAL A 127 -14.10 10.61 28.30
C VAL A 127 -14.81 11.85 28.81
N ASP A 128 -14.39 13.00 28.31
CA ASP A 128 -15.10 14.27 28.46
C ASP A 128 -16.36 14.27 27.57
N ASP A 129 -17.52 14.03 28.19
CA ASP A 129 -18.82 14.02 27.51
C ASP A 129 -19.14 15.38 26.85
N ALA A 130 -18.66 16.51 27.39
CA ALA A 130 -18.86 17.81 26.75
C ALA A 130 -17.98 17.97 25.50
N ALA A 131 -16.77 17.42 25.49
CA ALA A 131 -15.93 17.37 24.28
C ALA A 131 -16.50 16.43 23.21
N VAL A 132 -17.11 15.33 23.63
CA VAL A 132 -17.86 14.43 22.75
C VAL A 132 -19.04 15.15 22.11
N ASP A 133 -19.87 15.84 22.90
CA ASP A 133 -21.05 16.55 22.40
C ASP A 133 -20.67 17.67 21.41
N ARG A 134 -19.61 18.44 21.72
CA ARG A 134 -19.06 19.45 20.79
C ARG A 134 -18.64 18.82 19.48
N PHE A 135 -17.91 17.70 19.52
CA PHE A 135 -17.46 17.06 18.30
C PHE A 135 -18.61 16.47 17.47
N ILE A 136 -19.59 15.82 18.10
CA ILE A 136 -20.80 15.31 17.42
C ILE A 136 -21.51 16.45 16.69
N HIS A 137 -21.68 17.58 17.37
CA HIS A 137 -22.29 18.79 16.79
C HIS A 137 -21.46 19.33 15.62
N ASP A 138 -20.15 19.55 15.81
CA ASP A 138 -19.29 20.20 14.82
C ASP A 138 -19.07 19.33 13.57
N ALA A 139 -18.97 18.01 13.74
CA ALA A 139 -18.88 17.05 12.64
C ALA A 139 -20.26 16.72 12.02
N GLY A 140 -21.36 17.24 12.60
CA GLY A 140 -22.71 17.02 12.11
C GLY A 140 -23.15 15.56 12.14
N LEU A 141 -22.73 14.80 13.16
CA LEU A 141 -23.02 13.37 13.27
C LEU A 141 -24.49 13.14 13.62
N THR A 142 -25.22 12.42 12.77
CA THR A 142 -26.67 12.20 12.91
C THR A 142 -27.06 10.75 13.19
N TYR A 143 -26.14 9.79 12.99
CA TYR A 143 -26.39 8.41 13.36
C TYR A 143 -26.23 8.23 14.88
N PRO A 144 -26.96 7.28 15.52
CA PRO A 144 -26.94 7.11 16.97
C PRO A 144 -25.52 6.92 17.53
N GLN A 145 -25.26 7.52 18.69
CA GLN A 145 -23.98 7.47 19.38
C GLN A 145 -24.13 6.73 20.72
N ILE A 146 -23.36 5.67 20.93
CA ILE A 146 -23.39 4.78 22.08
C ILE A 146 -22.18 5.08 22.97
N ARG A 147 -22.36 5.10 24.28
CA ARG A 147 -21.26 5.15 25.25
C ARG A 147 -20.93 3.74 25.74
N ASP A 148 -19.75 3.24 25.38
CA ASP A 148 -19.24 1.92 25.76
C ASP A 148 -18.43 2.03 27.06
N ARG A 149 -19.13 2.33 28.18
CA ARG A 149 -18.50 2.67 29.47
C ARG A 149 -17.76 1.50 30.11
N ASP A 150 -18.23 0.27 29.89
CA ASP A 150 -17.66 -0.96 30.44
C ASP A 150 -16.68 -1.65 29.46
N ALA A 151 -16.39 -1.01 28.31
CA ALA A 151 -15.62 -1.59 27.21
C ALA A 151 -16.19 -2.93 26.68
N GLY A 152 -17.48 -3.21 26.93
CA GLY A 152 -18.11 -4.46 26.54
C GLY A 152 -18.15 -4.66 25.03
N LEU A 153 -18.41 -3.60 24.26
CA LEU A 153 -18.34 -3.66 22.79
C LEU A 153 -16.89 -3.67 22.31
N TRP A 154 -16.02 -2.87 22.92
CA TRP A 154 -14.58 -2.84 22.61
C TRP A 154 -13.93 -4.23 22.68
N HIS A 155 -14.17 -4.97 23.76
CA HIS A 155 -13.64 -6.32 23.93
C HIS A 155 -14.33 -7.34 23.03
N ARG A 156 -15.65 -7.24 22.86
CA ARG A 156 -16.43 -8.17 22.02
C ARG A 156 -15.96 -8.18 20.57
N TYR A 157 -15.56 -7.02 20.04
CA TYR A 157 -15.09 -6.88 18.66
C TYR A 157 -13.56 -6.74 18.57
N GLU A 158 -12.85 -7.07 19.65
CA GLU A 158 -11.38 -7.11 19.74
C GLU A 158 -10.72 -5.85 19.17
N ILE A 159 -11.22 -4.70 19.60
CA ILE A 159 -10.76 -3.41 19.10
C ILE A 159 -9.40 -3.09 19.74
N VAL A 160 -8.43 -2.70 18.91
CA VAL A 160 -7.04 -2.41 19.33
C VAL A 160 -6.64 -0.94 19.14
N GLY A 161 -7.57 -0.09 18.69
CA GLY A 161 -7.34 1.34 18.48
C GLY A 161 -8.55 2.06 17.87
N THR A 162 -8.49 3.39 17.80
CA THR A 162 -9.53 4.23 17.18
C THR A 162 -8.97 5.14 16.08
N PRO A 163 -9.73 5.42 14.99
CA PRO A 163 -11.05 4.86 14.74
C PRO A 163 -10.94 3.38 14.39
N THR A 164 -11.96 2.58 14.65
CA THR A 164 -12.11 1.25 14.07
C THR A 164 -13.53 1.10 13.59
N ILE A 165 -13.71 0.64 12.36
CA ILE A 165 -15.01 0.39 11.75
C ILE A 165 -15.19 -1.12 11.69
N VAL A 166 -16.28 -1.59 12.29
CA VAL A 166 -16.73 -2.98 12.24
C VAL A 166 -18.01 -3.03 11.42
N VAL A 167 -18.07 -3.92 10.43
CA VAL A 167 -19.28 -4.17 9.64
C VAL A 167 -19.73 -5.59 9.87
N ILE A 168 -21.00 -5.74 10.21
CA ILE A 168 -21.62 -7.00 10.57
C ILE A 168 -22.71 -7.29 9.55
N ASP A 169 -22.62 -8.44 8.87
CA ASP A 169 -23.60 -8.85 7.88
C ASP A 169 -24.94 -9.27 8.52
N THR A 170 -25.94 -9.53 7.68
CA THR A 170 -27.30 -9.92 8.08
C THR A 170 -27.36 -11.26 8.82
N ASN A 171 -26.29 -12.07 8.78
CA ASN A 171 -26.16 -13.31 9.52
C ASN A 171 -25.42 -13.14 10.85
N GLY A 172 -25.06 -11.90 11.23
CA GLY A 172 -24.32 -11.61 12.45
C GLY A 172 -22.81 -11.87 12.35
N LYS A 173 -22.27 -12.02 11.14
CA LYS A 173 -20.83 -12.23 10.92
C LYS A 173 -20.12 -10.90 10.73
N VAL A 174 -18.97 -10.71 11.39
CA VAL A 174 -18.08 -9.58 11.06
C VAL A 174 -17.46 -9.81 9.69
N ILE A 175 -17.76 -8.92 8.75
CA ILE A 175 -17.26 -8.96 7.37
C ILE A 175 -16.24 -7.86 7.07
N TYR A 176 -16.07 -6.92 8.00
CA TYR A 176 -15.06 -5.86 7.90
C TYR A 176 -14.66 -5.42 9.31
N ARG A 177 -13.36 -5.24 9.53
CA ARG A 177 -12.79 -4.67 10.76
C ARG A 177 -11.48 -3.97 10.42
N ASP A 178 -11.47 -2.64 10.39
CA ASP A 178 -10.24 -1.88 10.14
C ASP A 178 -10.32 -0.44 10.71
N HIS A 179 -9.19 0.23 10.82
CA HIS A 179 -9.11 1.64 11.22
C HIS A 179 -9.53 2.63 10.13
N ARG A 180 -9.84 2.14 8.93
CA ARG A 180 -10.27 2.98 7.80
C ARG A 180 -11.71 2.65 7.41
N PRO A 181 -12.44 3.59 6.80
CA PRO A 181 -13.73 3.29 6.20
C PRO A 181 -13.62 2.21 5.10
N PRO A 182 -14.53 1.24 5.05
CA PRO A 182 -14.66 0.33 3.92
C PRO A 182 -15.18 1.06 2.68
N ILE A 183 -15.13 0.39 1.53
CA ILE A 183 -15.88 0.83 0.34
C ILE A 183 -17.36 0.57 0.63
N TRP A 184 -18.10 1.61 1.00
CA TRP A 184 -19.47 1.52 1.51
C TRP A 184 -20.45 0.84 0.55
N SER A 185 -20.31 1.08 -0.76
CA SER A 185 -21.10 0.42 -1.81
C SER A 185 -20.93 -1.10 -1.79
N SER A 186 -19.68 -1.59 -1.70
CA SER A 186 -19.36 -3.03 -1.70
C SER A 186 -19.94 -3.81 -0.51
N ILE A 187 -20.20 -3.10 0.60
CA ILE A 187 -20.76 -3.70 1.81
C ILE A 187 -22.24 -3.39 2.01
N THR A 188 -22.86 -2.59 1.15
CA THR A 188 -24.29 -2.30 1.27
C THR A 188 -25.08 -3.42 0.60
N PRO A 189 -26.03 -4.08 1.29
CA PRO A 189 -26.93 -5.04 0.67
C PRO A 189 -27.69 -4.40 -0.50
N SER A 190 -27.73 -5.05 -1.65
CA SER A 190 -28.66 -4.71 -2.72
C SER A 190 -30.08 -5.09 -2.27
N ARG A 191 -31.09 -4.26 -2.58
CA ARG A 191 -32.49 -4.60 -2.29
C ARG A 191 -32.87 -5.87 -3.06
N GLY A 192 -32.81 -7.05 -2.42
CA GLY A 192 -33.22 -8.31 -3.06
C GLY A 192 -32.82 -9.63 -2.40
N ASP A 193 -31.94 -9.69 -1.40
CA ASP A 193 -31.41 -10.97 -0.91
C ASP A 193 -32.27 -11.65 0.18
N ALA A 194 -33.51 -12.01 -0.16
CA ALA A 194 -34.29 -13.03 0.55
C ALA A 194 -35.29 -13.73 -0.39
N GLY A 195 -34.84 -14.73 -1.16
CA GLY A 195 -35.70 -15.63 -1.94
C GLY A 195 -35.08 -16.08 -3.27
N PRO A 196 -35.44 -17.28 -3.79
CA PRO A 196 -34.69 -17.96 -4.84
C PRO A 196 -34.69 -17.18 -6.15
N VAL A 197 -33.53 -17.19 -6.80
CA VAL A 197 -33.20 -16.51 -8.06
C VAL A 197 -34.33 -16.63 -9.08
N SER A 198 -35.06 -15.52 -9.27
CA SER A 198 -36.00 -15.34 -10.37
C SER A 198 -35.31 -14.51 -11.45
N THR A 199 -34.94 -15.19 -12.53
CA THR A 199 -34.48 -14.58 -13.77
C THR A 199 -35.61 -13.79 -14.44
N ALA A 200 -35.62 -12.47 -14.28
CA ALA A 200 -36.39 -11.57 -15.14
C ALA A 200 -35.73 -10.18 -15.22
N GLY A 201 -35.20 -9.84 -16.40
CA GLY A 201 -34.98 -8.46 -16.82
C GLY A 201 -33.59 -7.88 -16.58
N ASN A 202 -32.58 -8.41 -17.29
CA ASN A 202 -31.23 -7.89 -17.36
C ASN A 202 -31.22 -6.47 -17.96
N ALA A 203 -31.23 -5.43 -17.14
CA ALA A 203 -30.43 -4.25 -17.45
C ALA A 203 -29.05 -4.60 -16.92
N ALA A 204 -28.19 -5.14 -17.79
CA ALA A 204 -26.81 -5.42 -17.44
C ALA A 204 -26.22 -4.13 -16.83
N ASP A 205 -25.54 -4.24 -15.68
CA ASP A 205 -24.68 -3.15 -15.22
C ASP A 205 -23.85 -2.68 -16.43
N PRO A 206 -23.76 -1.36 -16.67
CA PRO A 206 -23.00 -0.86 -17.80
C PRO A 206 -21.64 -1.55 -17.80
N PRO A 207 -21.20 -2.09 -18.94
CA PRO A 207 -19.97 -2.88 -18.97
C PRO A 207 -18.84 -2.06 -18.38
N TRP A 208 -18.02 -2.69 -17.54
CA TRP A 208 -16.83 -2.05 -16.99
C TRP A 208 -16.01 -1.43 -18.12
N VAL A 209 -15.67 -0.17 -17.93
CA VAL A 209 -14.73 0.56 -18.77
C VAL A 209 -13.42 0.67 -18.00
N GLU A 210 -12.34 0.38 -18.70
CA GLU A 210 -10.98 0.61 -18.21
C GLU A 210 -10.41 1.86 -18.86
N ARG A 211 -9.70 2.65 -18.05
CA ARG A 211 -8.83 3.73 -18.52
C ARG A 211 -7.45 3.56 -17.93
N ARG A 212 -6.45 3.79 -18.77
CA ARG A 212 -5.05 3.60 -18.45
C ARG A 212 -4.24 4.80 -18.94
N ARG A 213 -3.27 5.22 -18.12
CA ARG A 213 -2.31 6.27 -18.45
C ARG A 213 -0.91 5.81 -18.10
N GLU A 214 0.02 6.04 -19.02
CA GLU A 214 1.44 5.79 -18.85
C GLU A 214 2.25 7.05 -19.13
N LEU A 215 3.24 7.33 -18.29
CA LEU A 215 4.15 8.46 -18.43
C LEU A 215 5.40 8.29 -17.55
N GLY A 216 6.39 9.17 -17.73
CA GLY A 216 7.53 9.27 -16.82
C GLY A 216 7.27 10.30 -15.71
N VAL A 217 7.45 9.90 -14.45
CA VAL A 217 7.43 10.80 -13.28
C VAL A 217 8.23 10.18 -12.13
N MET A 218 8.74 11.00 -11.22
CA MET A 218 9.56 10.56 -10.08
C MET A 218 10.82 9.78 -10.49
N GLY A 219 11.31 10.04 -11.70
CA GLY A 219 12.47 9.36 -12.28
C GLY A 219 12.24 7.89 -12.66
N THR A 220 10.99 7.46 -12.84
CA THR A 220 10.59 6.11 -13.28
C THR A 220 9.36 6.14 -14.21
N SER A 221 8.94 4.98 -14.73
CA SER A 221 7.67 4.82 -15.44
C SER A 221 6.51 4.70 -14.45
N LEU A 222 5.47 5.49 -14.66
CA LEU A 222 4.19 5.40 -13.97
C LEU A 222 3.15 4.77 -14.89
N GLU A 223 2.35 3.89 -14.31
CA GLU A 223 1.12 3.38 -14.88
C GLU A 223 -0.03 3.58 -13.88
N ILE A 224 -1.12 4.20 -14.32
CA ILE A 224 -2.38 4.26 -13.57
C ILE A 224 -3.44 3.58 -14.41
N THR A 225 -4.12 2.60 -13.83
CA THR A 225 -5.30 1.97 -14.42
C THR A 225 -6.48 2.14 -13.47
N ALA A 226 -7.59 2.66 -13.97
CA ALA A 226 -8.84 2.81 -13.24
C ALA A 226 -9.98 2.10 -13.97
N ILE A 227 -10.83 1.40 -13.22
CA ILE A 227 -11.91 0.57 -13.74
C ILE A 227 -13.23 1.07 -13.11
N GLY A 228 -14.20 1.37 -13.96
CA GLY A 228 -15.48 1.97 -13.56
C GLY A 228 -16.53 1.84 -14.64
N HIS A 229 -17.56 2.67 -14.59
CA HIS A 229 -18.67 2.61 -15.56
C HIS A 229 -18.75 3.85 -16.46
N ASP A 230 -18.09 4.95 -16.08
CA ASP A 230 -18.02 6.17 -16.87
C ASP A 230 -16.57 6.47 -17.29
N ALA A 231 -16.32 6.42 -18.60
CA ALA A 231 -15.00 6.67 -19.17
C ALA A 231 -14.46 8.07 -18.86
N SER A 232 -15.32 9.09 -18.89
CA SER A 232 -14.94 10.49 -18.72
C SER A 232 -14.54 10.76 -17.28
N GLU A 233 -15.33 10.26 -16.32
CA GLU A 233 -15.01 10.38 -14.89
C GLU A 233 -13.68 9.70 -14.53
N LEU A 234 -13.41 8.52 -15.13
CA LEU A 234 -12.14 7.83 -14.93
C LEU A 234 -10.95 8.60 -15.52
N GLU A 235 -11.10 9.19 -16.72
CA GLU A 235 -10.07 10.01 -17.34
C GLU A 235 -9.76 11.25 -16.50
N GLU A 236 -10.80 11.96 -16.02
CA GLU A 236 -10.64 13.12 -15.14
C GLU A 236 -9.94 12.75 -13.82
N ALA A 237 -10.33 11.65 -13.19
CA ALA A 237 -9.71 11.15 -11.97
C ALA A 237 -8.23 10.78 -12.18
N ILE A 238 -7.91 10.13 -13.30
CA ILE A 238 -6.53 9.78 -13.68
C ILE A 238 -5.70 11.05 -13.89
N ASP A 239 -6.23 12.04 -14.61
CA ASP A 239 -5.51 13.29 -14.87
C ASP A 239 -5.24 14.06 -13.57
N ALA A 240 -6.19 14.06 -12.63
CA ALA A 240 -5.99 14.63 -11.29
C ALA A 240 -4.92 13.86 -10.49
N ALA A 241 -4.91 12.53 -10.56
CA ALA A 241 -3.92 11.69 -9.88
C ALA A 241 -2.50 11.89 -10.44
N VAL A 242 -2.39 12.04 -11.77
CA VAL A 242 -1.13 12.41 -12.43
C VAL A 242 -0.64 13.78 -11.99
N ALA A 243 -1.52 14.78 -11.92
CA ALA A 243 -1.17 16.11 -11.45
C ALA A 243 -0.65 16.09 -10.00
N GLU A 244 -1.25 15.28 -9.13
CA GLU A 244 -0.79 15.11 -7.75
C GLU A 244 0.60 14.46 -7.67
N LEU A 245 0.89 13.45 -8.50
CA LEU A 245 2.22 12.85 -8.59
C LEU A 245 3.29 13.84 -9.04
N VAL A 246 2.97 14.66 -10.04
CA VAL A 246 3.89 15.73 -10.50
C VAL A 246 4.13 16.75 -9.39
N ARG A 247 3.09 17.17 -8.65
CA ARG A 247 3.22 18.06 -7.49
C ARG A 247 4.10 17.46 -6.39
N VAL A 248 3.94 16.17 -6.10
CA VAL A 248 4.77 15.44 -5.13
C VAL A 248 6.23 15.40 -5.61
N GLU A 249 6.48 15.13 -6.89
CA GLU A 249 7.83 15.17 -7.46
C GLU A 249 8.45 16.56 -7.34
N ASP A 250 7.71 17.61 -7.72
CA ASP A 250 8.14 19.02 -7.61
C ASP A 250 8.61 19.35 -6.19
N MET A 251 7.94 18.78 -5.19
CA MET A 251 8.21 19.04 -3.80
C MET A 251 9.47 18.30 -3.28
N MET A 252 9.71 17.08 -3.76
CA MET A 252 10.67 16.12 -3.16
C MET A 252 11.87 15.78 -4.04
N THR A 253 11.91 16.28 -5.27
CA THR A 253 13.02 16.05 -6.20
C THR A 253 14.34 16.63 -5.68
N SER A 254 15.44 15.92 -5.92
CA SER A 254 16.80 16.34 -5.53
C SER A 254 17.64 16.88 -6.69
N TRP A 255 17.17 16.77 -7.93
CA TRP A 255 17.93 17.14 -9.14
C TRP A 255 17.51 18.47 -9.77
N ARG A 256 16.49 19.14 -9.22
CA ARG A 256 16.03 20.47 -9.61
C ARG A 256 15.66 21.30 -8.37
N PRO A 257 15.50 22.63 -8.48
CA PRO A 257 15.05 23.44 -7.35
C PRO A 257 13.74 22.90 -6.79
N SER A 258 13.70 22.69 -5.48
CA SER A 258 12.57 22.11 -4.77
C SER A 258 12.59 22.53 -3.30
N PRO A 259 11.45 22.46 -2.60
CA PRO A 259 11.42 22.56 -1.14
C PRO A 259 12.41 21.66 -0.41
N LEU A 260 12.61 20.40 -0.87
CA LEU A 260 13.64 19.51 -0.30
C LEU A 260 15.05 20.10 -0.47
N ASN A 261 15.38 20.59 -1.67
CA ASN A 261 16.69 21.21 -1.91
C ASN A 261 16.86 22.52 -1.13
N ALA A 262 15.80 23.31 -0.95
CA ALA A 262 15.84 24.51 -0.11
C ALA A 262 16.16 24.19 1.36
N LEU A 263 15.69 23.05 1.89
CA LEU A 263 16.11 22.56 3.22
C LEU A 263 17.59 22.20 3.23
N ASN A 264 18.05 21.43 2.24
CA ASN A 264 19.46 21.03 2.12
C ASN A 264 20.43 22.20 1.99
N ASP A 265 20.07 23.23 1.24
CA ASP A 265 20.92 24.40 1.00
C ASP A 265 20.98 25.35 2.22
N ALA A 266 20.05 25.18 3.16
CA ALA A 266 20.00 25.91 4.41
C ALA A 266 20.57 25.14 5.62
N ALA A 267 21.16 23.97 5.39
CA ALA A 267 21.85 23.19 6.42
C ALA A 267 22.87 24.05 7.20
N GLY A 268 22.92 23.87 8.52
CA GLY A 268 23.76 24.66 9.44
C GLY A 268 23.22 26.05 9.80
N ARG A 269 22.08 26.49 9.23
CA ARG A 269 21.51 27.84 9.46
C ARG A 269 20.33 27.86 10.44
N GLY A 270 20.21 26.82 11.27
CA GLY A 270 19.10 26.63 12.21
C GLY A 270 17.83 26.07 11.56
N PRO A 271 16.71 25.99 12.30
CA PRO A 271 15.43 25.49 11.80
C PRO A 271 14.91 26.31 10.61
N ARG A 272 14.37 25.62 9.61
CA ARG A 272 13.81 26.23 8.39
C ARG A 272 12.37 25.83 8.22
N SER A 273 11.50 26.82 8.01
CA SER A 273 10.09 26.57 7.69
C SER A 273 9.96 25.81 6.37
N THR A 274 9.01 24.90 6.34
CA THR A 274 8.64 24.10 5.17
C THR A 274 7.13 23.84 5.19
N THR A 275 6.61 23.14 4.18
CA THR A 275 5.18 22.77 4.19
C THR A 275 4.91 21.72 5.28
N PRO A 276 3.70 21.70 5.85
CA PRO A 276 3.32 20.65 6.81
C PRO A 276 3.46 19.23 6.25
N GLU A 277 3.31 19.09 4.94
CA GLU A 277 3.49 17.83 4.22
C GLU A 277 4.93 17.32 4.29
N ILE A 278 5.92 18.18 4.00
CA ILE A 278 7.34 17.82 4.09
C ILE A 278 7.75 17.57 5.53
N ALA A 279 7.34 18.45 6.47
CA ALA A 279 7.68 18.27 7.88
C ALA A 279 7.20 16.90 8.39
N ARG A 280 5.96 16.51 8.08
CA ARG A 280 5.42 15.19 8.43
C ARG A 280 6.14 14.04 7.74
N LEU A 281 6.47 14.17 6.45
CA LEU A 281 7.17 13.10 5.74
C LEU A 281 8.60 12.91 6.26
N VAL A 282 9.30 14.00 6.58
CA VAL A 282 10.61 13.94 7.22
C VAL A 282 10.48 13.29 8.60
N ALA A 283 9.57 13.74 9.46
CA ALA A 283 9.33 13.11 10.76
C ALA A 283 9.08 11.60 10.65
N ARG A 284 8.20 11.19 9.73
CA ARG A 284 7.91 9.79 9.44
C ARG A 284 9.15 9.02 9.00
N ALA A 285 9.96 9.59 8.12
CA ALA A 285 11.21 8.97 7.69
C ALA A 285 12.20 8.77 8.85
N LEU A 286 12.27 9.71 9.80
CA LEU A 286 13.09 9.57 11.01
C LEU A 286 12.57 8.47 11.94
N GLU A 287 11.24 8.31 12.06
CA GLU A 287 10.63 7.21 12.80
C GLU A 287 10.98 5.85 12.20
N ILE A 288 10.94 5.75 10.87
CA ILE A 288 11.34 4.53 10.15
C ILE A 288 12.84 4.27 10.31
N GLY A 289 13.66 5.32 10.30
CA GLY A 289 15.09 5.18 10.61
C GLY A 289 15.34 4.67 12.02
N ARG A 290 14.52 5.06 13.00
CA ARG A 290 14.57 4.48 14.35
C ARG A 290 14.13 3.02 14.38
N LEU A 291 13.04 2.70 13.71
CA LEU A 291 12.50 1.33 13.63
C LEU A 291 13.51 0.36 13.01
N THR A 292 14.30 0.83 12.05
CA THR A 292 15.26 0.03 11.26
C THR A 292 16.71 0.16 11.74
N ASP A 293 16.93 0.80 12.89
CA ASP A 293 18.26 1.05 13.45
C ASP A 293 19.24 1.69 12.44
N GLY A 294 18.74 2.68 11.69
CA GLY A 294 19.49 3.44 10.70
C GLY A 294 19.74 2.72 9.37
N ALA A 295 19.17 1.52 9.15
CA ALA A 295 19.24 0.87 7.85
C ALA A 295 18.47 1.64 6.77
N PHE A 296 17.35 2.26 7.13
CA PHE A 296 16.76 3.35 6.35
C PHE A 296 17.15 4.68 6.98
N ASP A 297 17.87 5.53 6.25
CA ASP A 297 18.28 6.84 6.75
C ASP A 297 18.25 7.86 5.61
N ILE A 298 17.32 8.83 5.68
CA ILE A 298 17.21 9.87 4.66
C ILE A 298 18.44 10.78 4.56
N THR A 299 19.31 10.79 5.58
CA THR A 299 20.58 11.54 5.55
C THR A 299 21.66 10.85 4.72
N PHE A 300 21.40 9.66 4.15
CA PHE A 300 22.28 9.02 3.15
C PHE A 300 22.65 9.97 2.01
N ALA A 301 21.81 10.97 1.71
CA ALA A 301 22.06 11.98 0.69
C ALA A 301 23.33 12.82 0.94
N SER A 302 23.85 12.86 2.17
CA SER A 302 25.14 13.48 2.50
C SER A 302 26.31 12.80 1.78
N VAL A 303 26.28 11.47 1.65
CA VAL A 303 27.30 10.67 0.96
C VAL A 303 26.86 10.25 -0.45
N GLY A 304 25.55 10.14 -0.70
CA GLY A 304 25.01 9.65 -1.96
C GLY A 304 25.41 10.47 -3.20
N LYS A 305 25.73 11.76 -3.05
CA LYS A 305 26.22 12.59 -4.15
C LYS A 305 27.61 12.21 -4.68
N LEU A 306 28.36 11.41 -3.93
CA LEU A 306 29.64 10.86 -4.39
C LEU A 306 29.45 9.76 -5.44
N TRP A 307 28.28 9.13 -5.45
CA TRP A 307 27.96 8.04 -6.36
C TRP A 307 27.22 8.56 -7.59
N ASP A 308 27.89 8.58 -8.74
CA ASP A 308 27.26 8.86 -10.02
C ASP A 308 27.01 7.57 -10.81
N PHE A 309 25.81 7.03 -10.68
CA PHE A 309 25.39 5.81 -11.39
C PHE A 309 25.11 6.04 -12.88
N LYS A 310 25.29 7.25 -13.40
CA LYS A 310 25.15 7.59 -14.83
C LYS A 310 26.49 7.91 -15.51
N ALA A 311 27.58 7.98 -14.75
CA ALA A 311 28.90 8.27 -15.30
C ALA A 311 29.37 7.16 -16.25
N ASP A 312 29.94 7.57 -17.39
CA ASP A 312 30.56 6.68 -18.37
C ASP A 312 31.94 7.25 -18.77
N PRO A 313 33.06 6.58 -18.42
CA PRO A 313 33.13 5.33 -17.66
C PRO A 313 32.70 5.51 -16.19
N PRO A 314 32.25 4.45 -15.51
CA PRO A 314 31.93 4.51 -14.08
C PRO A 314 33.14 4.94 -13.24
N VAL A 315 32.92 5.79 -12.24
CA VAL A 315 33.96 6.27 -11.33
C VAL A 315 33.58 5.89 -9.90
N LEU A 316 34.47 5.14 -9.23
CA LEU A 316 34.31 4.85 -7.82
C LEU A 316 34.75 6.05 -6.98
N PRO A 317 33.96 6.47 -5.97
CA PRO A 317 34.44 7.43 -5.00
C PRO A 317 35.58 6.83 -4.16
N SER A 318 36.56 7.65 -3.79
CA SER A 318 37.67 7.22 -2.95
C SER A 318 37.20 7.01 -1.51
N ASP A 319 37.87 6.10 -0.79
CA ASP A 319 37.56 5.79 0.60
C ASP A 319 37.61 7.05 1.49
N GLY A 320 38.62 7.90 1.29
CA GLY A 320 38.73 9.17 2.02
C GLY A 320 37.57 10.14 1.73
N ALA A 321 37.05 10.19 0.50
CA ALA A 321 35.89 11.01 0.18
C ALA A 321 34.61 10.47 0.84
N ILE A 322 34.44 9.13 0.87
CA ILE A 322 33.33 8.48 1.57
C ILE A 322 33.40 8.81 3.07
N GLU A 323 34.54 8.57 3.71
CA GLU A 323 34.75 8.83 5.15
C GLU A 323 34.49 10.30 5.52
N GLU A 324 34.98 11.24 4.70
CA GLU A 324 34.72 12.67 4.89
C GLU A 324 33.22 12.99 4.86
N ARG A 325 32.43 12.33 4.00
CA ARG A 325 30.99 12.59 3.89
C ARG A 325 30.15 11.80 4.87
N LEU A 326 30.61 10.62 5.27
CA LEU A 326 29.91 9.71 6.17
C LEU A 326 29.70 10.34 7.56
N GLN A 327 30.60 11.22 7.99
CA GLN A 327 30.44 11.98 9.24
C GLN A 327 29.19 12.89 9.27
N TYR A 328 28.54 13.14 8.13
CA TYR A 328 27.31 13.92 8.01
C TYR A 328 26.05 13.05 7.83
N VAL A 329 26.18 11.74 7.96
CA VAL A 329 25.06 10.79 7.97
C VAL A 329 24.65 10.51 9.42
N GLY A 330 23.36 10.37 9.66
CA GLY A 330 22.75 10.09 10.96
C GLY A 330 21.41 10.79 11.12
N TYR A 331 20.30 10.05 10.92
CA TYR A 331 18.93 10.55 11.05
C TYR A 331 18.63 11.21 12.41
N GLN A 332 19.29 10.77 13.49
CA GLN A 332 19.09 11.29 14.85
C GLN A 332 19.49 12.77 14.99
N ARG A 333 20.24 13.31 14.02
CA ARG A 333 20.72 14.69 14.02
C ARG A 333 19.74 15.66 13.36
N VAL A 334 18.71 15.15 12.68
CA VAL A 334 17.69 15.96 12.02
C VAL A 334 16.62 16.34 13.05
N GLY A 335 16.39 17.64 13.20
CA GLY A 335 15.29 18.17 14.03
C GLY A 335 14.04 18.41 13.20
N VAL A 336 12.87 18.08 13.73
CA VAL A 336 11.56 18.43 13.14
C VAL A 336 10.65 18.99 14.22
N ASP A 337 10.01 20.11 13.92
CA ASP A 337 8.92 20.67 14.71
C ASP A 337 7.66 20.68 13.84
N LEU A 338 6.67 19.85 14.21
CA LEU A 338 5.43 19.69 13.45
C LEU A 338 4.43 20.82 13.70
N ASP A 339 4.50 21.51 14.83
CA ASP A 339 3.60 22.62 15.14
C ASP A 339 4.05 23.88 14.38
N ALA A 340 5.36 24.14 14.38
CA ALA A 340 5.98 25.23 13.63
C ALA A 340 6.22 24.89 12.14
N ASN A 341 6.05 23.63 11.74
CA ASN A 341 6.40 23.10 10.42
C ASN A 341 7.83 23.45 10.00
N THR A 342 8.79 23.18 10.88
CA THR A 342 10.21 23.44 10.62
C THR A 342 11.04 22.17 10.61
N VAL A 343 12.09 22.17 9.80
CA VAL A 343 13.12 21.13 9.76
C VAL A 343 14.48 21.78 9.99
N ALA A 344 15.29 21.20 10.87
CA ALA A 344 16.64 21.65 11.19
C ALA A 344 17.65 20.60 10.74
N LEU A 345 18.57 21.00 9.85
CA LEU A 345 19.67 20.16 9.37
C LEU A 345 21.00 20.74 9.91
N PRO A 346 21.87 19.92 10.55
CA PRO A 346 23.22 20.34 10.91
C PRO A 346 24.05 20.71 9.69
N GLU A 347 25.12 21.46 9.89
CA GLU A 347 26.08 21.76 8.81
C GLU A 347 26.61 20.48 8.15
N GLY A 348 26.73 20.51 6.82
CA GLY A 348 27.17 19.39 5.99
C GLY A 348 26.14 18.27 5.80
N THR A 349 25.09 18.19 6.62
CA THR A 349 24.02 17.18 6.51
C THR A 349 23.09 17.50 5.34
N ARG A 350 22.79 16.49 4.51
CA ARG A 350 21.77 16.56 3.47
C ARG A 350 20.78 15.42 3.64
N ILE A 351 19.50 15.69 3.38
CA ILE A 351 18.43 14.70 3.33
C ILE A 351 18.00 14.43 1.88
N GLY A 352 17.63 13.17 1.62
CA GLY A 352 17.06 12.69 0.37
C GLY A 352 15.88 11.77 0.66
N LEU A 353 14.80 11.93 -0.09
CA LEU A 353 13.55 11.19 0.11
C LEU A 353 13.35 10.06 -0.90
N GLY A 354 14.40 9.64 -1.61
CA GLY A 354 14.29 8.70 -2.74
C GLY A 354 13.70 7.33 -2.37
N GLY A 355 13.94 6.83 -1.15
CA GLY A 355 13.39 5.56 -0.65
C GLY A 355 12.06 5.68 0.09
N ILE A 356 11.35 6.80 -0.03
CA ILE A 356 10.01 6.98 0.59
C ILE A 356 9.06 7.80 -0.30
N ALA A 357 9.60 8.68 -1.14
CA ALA A 357 8.84 9.61 -1.95
C ALA A 357 7.95 8.92 -2.99
N LYS A 358 8.43 7.83 -3.63
CA LYS A 358 7.65 7.13 -4.66
C LYS A 358 6.43 6.48 -4.05
N GLY A 359 6.62 5.71 -2.97
CA GLY A 359 5.53 5.17 -2.18
C GLY A 359 4.55 6.25 -1.69
N TYR A 360 5.07 7.39 -1.22
CA TYR A 360 4.22 8.52 -0.85
C TYR A 360 3.39 9.05 -2.03
N GLY A 361 4.01 9.25 -3.20
CA GLY A 361 3.32 9.67 -4.41
C GLY A 361 2.22 8.70 -4.82
N VAL A 362 2.48 7.40 -4.75
CA VAL A 362 1.50 6.33 -5.01
C VAL A 362 0.31 6.42 -4.03
N ASP A 363 0.57 6.61 -2.73
CA ASP A 363 -0.49 6.80 -1.73
C ASP A 363 -1.34 8.06 -2.02
N ARG A 364 -0.70 9.15 -2.44
CA ARG A 364 -1.38 10.41 -2.78
C ARG A 364 -2.23 10.30 -4.04
N ALA A 365 -1.70 9.71 -5.11
CA ALA A 365 -2.45 9.44 -6.34
C ALA A 365 -3.66 8.54 -6.08
N MET A 366 -3.46 7.46 -5.32
CA MET A 366 -4.56 6.56 -4.97
C MET A 366 -5.63 7.28 -4.15
N ARG A 367 -5.23 8.19 -3.26
CA ARG A 367 -6.18 9.01 -2.51
C ARG A 367 -7.00 9.92 -3.43
N VAL A 368 -6.37 10.54 -4.43
CA VAL A 368 -7.08 11.38 -5.41
C VAL A 368 -8.09 10.56 -6.20
N LEU A 369 -7.73 9.36 -6.67
CA LEU A 369 -8.67 8.47 -7.36
C LEU A 369 -9.87 8.13 -6.48
N LEU A 370 -9.62 7.78 -5.21
CA LEU A 370 -10.67 7.49 -4.24
C LEU A 370 -11.59 8.70 -3.99
N ASP A 371 -11.02 9.90 -3.85
CA ASP A 371 -11.78 11.14 -3.64
C ASP A 371 -12.65 11.51 -4.86
N HIS A 372 -12.28 11.05 -6.06
CA HIS A 372 -13.10 11.14 -7.28
C HIS A 372 -14.14 10.00 -7.41
N GLY A 373 -14.25 9.12 -6.42
CA GLY A 373 -15.21 8.01 -6.41
C GLY A 373 -14.79 6.79 -7.21
N VAL A 374 -13.51 6.70 -7.64
CA VAL A 374 -12.98 5.48 -8.26
C VAL A 374 -12.92 4.37 -7.22
N GLU A 375 -13.56 3.24 -7.51
CA GLU A 375 -13.63 2.09 -6.59
C GLU A 375 -12.61 0.99 -6.92
N ASN A 376 -12.11 0.96 -8.15
CA ASN A 376 -11.18 -0.07 -8.64
C ASN A 376 -10.03 0.59 -9.39
N ALA A 377 -8.82 0.47 -8.87
CA ALA A 377 -7.64 1.05 -9.52
C ALA A 377 -6.34 0.38 -9.11
N ILE A 378 -5.34 0.51 -9.96
CA ILE A 378 -3.94 0.27 -9.62
C ILE A 378 -3.12 1.49 -10.03
N VAL A 379 -2.25 1.92 -9.11
CA VAL A 379 -1.20 2.91 -9.38
C VAL A 379 0.13 2.19 -9.21
N ASN A 380 0.99 2.21 -10.23
CA ASN A 380 2.30 1.55 -10.24
C ASN A 380 3.37 2.54 -10.69
N ALA A 381 4.29 2.89 -9.79
CA ALA A 381 5.44 3.75 -10.07
C ALA A 381 6.74 2.94 -9.96
N GLY A 382 7.17 2.36 -11.08
CA GLY A 382 8.44 1.62 -11.14
C GLY A 382 8.50 0.37 -10.24
N GLY A 383 7.38 -0.29 -9.99
CA GLY A 383 7.29 -1.44 -9.08
C GLY A 383 6.72 -1.11 -7.70
N ASP A 384 6.66 0.17 -7.33
CA ASP A 384 5.94 0.63 -6.15
C ASP A 384 4.47 0.74 -6.51
N MET A 385 3.64 -0.18 -6.03
CA MET A 385 2.26 -0.27 -6.48
C MET A 385 1.24 -0.30 -5.34
N LYS A 386 0.09 0.33 -5.57
CA LYS A 386 -1.07 0.26 -4.68
C LYS A 386 -2.30 -0.11 -5.48
N VAL A 387 -3.08 -1.04 -4.95
CA VAL A 387 -4.32 -1.53 -5.54
C VAL A 387 -5.52 -1.18 -4.67
N LEU A 388 -6.61 -0.83 -5.34
CA LEU A 388 -7.91 -0.50 -4.78
C LEU A 388 -8.97 -1.40 -5.44
N GLY A 389 -9.89 -1.91 -4.62
CA GLY A 389 -10.98 -2.76 -5.08
C GLY A 389 -10.48 -4.03 -5.78
N THR A 390 -11.02 -4.27 -6.97
CA THR A 390 -10.85 -5.49 -7.76
C THR A 390 -10.54 -5.18 -9.22
N ASN A 391 -9.86 -6.09 -9.89
CA ASN A 391 -9.77 -6.12 -11.34
C ASN A 391 -10.98 -6.88 -11.91
N HIS A 392 -11.98 -6.16 -12.40
CA HIS A 392 -13.22 -6.71 -12.97
C HIS A 392 -13.87 -7.79 -12.08
N GLY A 393 -13.99 -7.51 -10.77
CA GLY A 393 -14.62 -8.40 -9.79
C GLY A 393 -13.71 -9.49 -9.21
N ARG A 394 -12.43 -9.55 -9.61
CA ARG A 394 -11.42 -10.43 -9.01
C ARG A 394 -10.31 -9.64 -8.32
N PRO A 395 -9.66 -10.18 -7.28
CA PRO A 395 -8.45 -9.54 -6.73
C PRO A 395 -7.42 -9.22 -7.80
N TRP A 396 -6.61 -8.20 -7.57
CA TRP A 396 -5.51 -7.85 -8.47
C TRP A 396 -4.42 -8.93 -8.36
N GLU A 397 -4.08 -9.58 -9.47
CA GLU A 397 -2.99 -10.55 -9.51
C GLU A 397 -1.68 -9.84 -9.82
N ILE A 398 -0.78 -9.84 -8.85
CA ILE A 398 0.50 -9.13 -8.92
C ILE A 398 1.64 -10.13 -8.76
N ALA A 399 2.50 -10.21 -9.77
CA ALA A 399 3.68 -11.07 -9.75
C ALA A 399 4.88 -10.35 -9.12
N ILE A 400 5.52 -10.99 -8.13
CA ILE A 400 6.87 -10.64 -7.68
C ILE A 400 7.86 -11.33 -8.62
N LYS A 401 8.67 -10.55 -9.34
CA LYS A 401 9.61 -11.06 -10.34
C LYS A 401 10.96 -11.40 -9.70
N HIS A 402 11.67 -12.35 -10.29
CA HIS A 402 13.03 -12.66 -9.86
C HIS A 402 14.01 -11.53 -10.25
N PRO A 403 14.90 -11.08 -9.33
CA PRO A 403 15.79 -9.92 -9.55
C PRO A 403 16.85 -10.13 -10.63
N ARG A 404 17.04 -11.36 -11.12
CA ARG A 404 17.97 -11.71 -12.21
C ARG A 404 17.29 -12.35 -13.42
N ASP A 405 15.98 -12.56 -13.36
CA ASP A 405 15.20 -13.18 -14.44
C ASP A 405 13.81 -12.55 -14.48
N ARG A 406 13.62 -11.57 -15.37
CA ARG A 406 12.39 -10.77 -15.42
C ARG A 406 11.17 -11.56 -15.93
N GLU A 407 11.39 -12.73 -16.54
CA GLU A 407 10.33 -13.61 -17.03
C GLU A 407 9.89 -14.61 -15.95
N ARG A 408 10.72 -14.83 -14.92
CA ARG A 408 10.40 -15.73 -13.81
C ARG A 408 9.68 -14.99 -12.68
N ALA A 409 8.46 -15.42 -12.37
CA ALA A 409 7.77 -15.02 -11.16
C ALA A 409 8.23 -15.88 -9.96
N LEU A 410 8.56 -15.23 -8.85
CA LEU A 410 8.83 -15.87 -7.55
C LEU A 410 7.52 -16.19 -6.81
N ALA A 411 6.56 -15.28 -6.89
CA ALA A 411 5.24 -15.43 -6.31
C ALA A 411 4.22 -14.64 -7.13
N VAL A 412 2.95 -15.05 -7.07
CA VAL A 412 1.81 -14.28 -7.56
C VAL A 412 0.88 -14.05 -6.38
N LEU A 413 0.64 -12.78 -6.08
CA LEU A 413 -0.18 -12.36 -4.96
C LEU A 413 -1.52 -11.84 -5.48
N ARG A 414 -2.61 -12.32 -4.89
CA ARG A 414 -3.97 -11.78 -5.10
C ARG A 414 -4.23 -10.69 -4.07
N LEU A 415 -4.20 -9.44 -4.49
CA LEU A 415 -4.21 -8.27 -3.62
C LEU A 415 -5.43 -7.38 -3.88
N SER A 416 -5.95 -6.79 -2.81
CA SER A 416 -7.00 -5.77 -2.85
C SER A 416 -6.80 -4.79 -1.70
N ASN A 417 -7.01 -3.50 -1.95
CA ASN A 417 -6.95 -2.44 -0.93
C ASN A 417 -5.63 -2.44 -0.13
N THR A 418 -4.51 -2.63 -0.79
CA THR A 418 -3.17 -2.76 -0.19
C THR A 418 -2.11 -2.31 -1.18
N CYS A 419 -0.86 -2.19 -0.74
CA CYS A 419 0.28 -1.94 -1.61
C CYS A 419 1.26 -3.12 -1.61
N LEU A 420 2.06 -3.18 -2.67
CA LEU A 420 3.26 -4.00 -2.79
C LEU A 420 4.36 -3.07 -3.31
N VAL A 421 5.47 -2.96 -2.60
CA VAL A 421 6.59 -2.11 -3.01
C VAL A 421 7.85 -2.95 -3.06
N THR A 422 8.66 -2.79 -4.11
CA THR A 422 9.89 -3.57 -4.29
C THR A 422 11.10 -2.67 -4.44
N SER A 423 12.11 -2.89 -3.61
CA SER A 423 13.45 -2.32 -3.78
C SER A 423 14.40 -3.39 -4.28
N GLY A 424 15.34 -3.02 -5.14
CA GLY A 424 16.32 -3.97 -5.68
C GLY A 424 17.56 -3.32 -6.27
N ASP A 425 18.63 -4.10 -6.34
CA ASP A 425 19.94 -3.66 -6.86
C ASP A 425 20.02 -3.59 -8.40
N TYR A 426 18.94 -3.93 -9.10
CA TYR A 426 18.85 -3.98 -10.56
C TYR A 426 18.15 -2.76 -11.18
N GLU A 427 17.59 -1.85 -10.38
CA GLU A 427 16.87 -0.67 -10.89
C GLU A 427 17.83 0.42 -11.40
N ARG A 428 18.88 0.73 -10.63
CA ARG A 428 19.94 1.69 -10.98
C ARG A 428 21.28 1.20 -10.45
N PHE A 429 22.17 0.83 -11.36
CA PHE A 429 23.49 0.28 -11.06
C PHE A 429 24.46 0.45 -12.23
N PHE A 430 25.75 0.23 -11.97
CA PHE A 430 26.76 -0.08 -12.98
C PHE A 430 27.57 -1.30 -12.53
N GLU A 431 28.31 -1.90 -13.47
CA GLU A 431 29.23 -3.01 -13.20
C GLU A 431 30.66 -2.57 -13.47
N LEU A 432 31.57 -2.88 -12.54
CA LEU A 432 33.00 -2.62 -12.66
C LEU A 432 33.75 -3.81 -12.07
N ASP A 433 34.68 -4.38 -12.84
CA ASP A 433 35.51 -5.54 -12.44
C ASP A 433 34.69 -6.72 -11.89
N GLY A 434 33.52 -6.99 -12.50
CA GLY A 434 32.62 -8.08 -12.09
C GLY A 434 31.81 -7.79 -10.83
N THR A 435 31.93 -6.60 -10.25
CA THR A 435 31.16 -6.16 -9.08
C THR A 435 30.06 -5.19 -9.50
N ARG A 436 28.85 -5.40 -8.98
CA ARG A 436 27.71 -4.52 -9.18
C ARG A 436 27.66 -3.45 -8.10
N TYR A 437 27.57 -2.18 -8.51
CA TYR A 437 27.39 -1.03 -7.63
C TYR A 437 26.03 -0.39 -7.91
N HIS A 438 25.13 -0.41 -6.92
CA HIS A 438 23.76 0.05 -7.08
C HIS A 438 23.41 1.22 -6.14
N HIS A 439 22.30 1.89 -6.44
CA HIS A 439 21.88 3.13 -5.79
C HIS A 439 21.36 3.00 -4.34
N ILE A 440 21.15 1.79 -3.84
CA ILE A 440 20.71 1.57 -2.45
C ILE A 440 21.99 1.50 -1.61
N LEU A 441 22.29 2.60 -0.91
CA LEU A 441 23.48 2.71 -0.07
C LEU A 441 23.16 2.26 1.35
N ASP A 442 24.10 1.54 1.98
CA ASP A 442 24.10 1.36 3.42
C ASP A 442 24.57 2.65 4.10
N PRO A 443 23.71 3.35 4.86
CA PRO A 443 24.07 4.62 5.49
C PRO A 443 25.25 4.52 6.48
N ARG A 444 25.55 3.32 6.97
CA ARG A 444 26.64 3.06 7.94
C ARG A 444 28.00 2.97 7.28
N THR A 445 28.04 2.68 5.98
CA THR A 445 29.29 2.51 5.22
C THR A 445 29.44 3.54 4.09
N GLY A 446 28.34 4.13 3.65
CA GLY A 446 28.28 5.02 2.49
C GLY A 446 28.48 4.31 1.15
N ARG A 447 28.42 2.97 1.13
CA ARG A 447 28.60 2.11 -0.06
C ARG A 447 27.30 1.40 -0.42
N PRO A 448 27.16 0.88 -1.66
CA PRO A 448 26.05 0.01 -2.02
C PRO A 448 25.86 -1.12 -1.02
N ALA A 449 24.61 -1.36 -0.65
CA ALA A 449 24.25 -2.36 0.34
C ALA A 449 24.52 -3.79 -0.14
N THR A 450 24.82 -4.69 0.80
CA THR A 450 25.08 -6.10 0.50
C THR A 450 24.17 -7.03 1.32
N GLY A 451 22.99 -6.54 1.73
CA GLY A 451 22.04 -7.31 2.52
C GLY A 451 21.20 -8.27 1.69
N ALA A 452 20.71 -7.81 0.53
CA ALA A 452 19.85 -8.60 -0.35
C ALA A 452 19.86 -8.05 -1.79
N MET A 453 19.54 -8.91 -2.78
CA MET A 453 19.34 -8.47 -4.17
C MET A 453 18.04 -7.67 -4.32
N SER A 454 16.99 -8.10 -3.62
CA SER A 454 15.68 -7.45 -3.65
C SER A 454 14.86 -7.72 -2.40
N ALA A 455 14.00 -6.77 -2.06
CA ALA A 455 12.99 -6.92 -1.03
C ALA A 455 11.65 -6.37 -1.53
N SER A 456 10.61 -7.17 -1.41
CA SER A 456 9.23 -6.79 -1.69
C SER A 456 8.44 -6.74 -0.39
N VAL A 457 7.74 -5.64 -0.13
CA VAL A 457 6.96 -5.42 1.10
C VAL A 457 5.50 -5.18 0.73
N VAL A 458 4.60 -5.97 1.32
CA VAL A 458 3.15 -5.76 1.27
C VAL A 458 2.73 -5.01 2.52
N ALA A 459 2.05 -3.88 2.37
CA ALA A 459 1.54 -3.10 3.49
C ALA A 459 0.32 -2.26 3.10
N GLN A 460 -0.24 -1.53 4.06
CA GLN A 460 -1.38 -0.63 3.82
C GLN A 460 -0.99 0.78 3.34
N ASP A 461 0.28 1.12 3.47
CA ASP A 461 0.85 2.44 3.19
C ASP A 461 2.12 2.26 2.37
N ALA A 462 2.10 2.77 1.14
CA ALA A 462 3.18 2.58 0.18
C ALA A 462 4.43 3.36 0.56
N ALA A 463 4.32 4.54 1.20
CA ALA A 463 5.49 5.26 1.70
C ALA A 463 6.27 4.43 2.74
N PHE A 464 5.56 3.82 3.69
CA PHE A 464 6.16 2.93 4.69
C PHE A 464 6.75 1.67 4.07
N ALA A 465 6.05 1.06 3.11
CA ALA A 465 6.56 -0.10 2.39
C ALA A 465 7.82 0.21 1.56
N ASP A 466 7.90 1.36 0.89
CA ASP A 466 9.09 1.83 0.13
C ASP A 466 10.32 1.96 1.04
N ALA A 467 10.13 2.58 2.20
CA ALA A 467 11.20 2.76 3.18
C ALA A 467 11.64 1.42 3.81
N LEU A 468 10.70 0.53 4.13
CA LEU A 468 11.02 -0.81 4.64
C LEU A 468 11.70 -1.68 3.57
N ALA A 469 11.23 -1.67 2.32
CA ALA A 469 11.87 -2.40 1.24
C ALA A 469 13.33 -1.97 1.07
N THR A 470 13.59 -0.65 1.12
CA THR A 470 14.95 -0.10 1.14
C THR A 470 15.76 -0.61 2.34
N ALA A 471 15.18 -0.57 3.55
CA ALA A 471 15.84 -1.06 4.78
C ALA A 471 16.18 -2.55 4.71
N LEU A 472 15.30 -3.38 4.16
CA LEU A 472 15.48 -4.82 4.02
C LEU A 472 16.64 -5.16 3.07
N CYS A 473 16.80 -4.41 1.97
CA CYS A 473 17.99 -4.53 1.11
C CYS A 473 19.31 -4.23 1.85
N VAL A 474 19.27 -3.38 2.88
CA VAL A 474 20.42 -3.03 3.73
C VAL A 474 20.63 -4.03 4.87
N LEU A 475 19.56 -4.58 5.45
CA LEU A 475 19.62 -5.48 6.60
C LEU A 475 19.82 -6.96 6.23
N GLY A 476 19.36 -7.36 5.04
CA GLY A 476 19.25 -8.76 4.64
C GLY A 476 18.09 -9.51 5.32
N PRO A 477 17.87 -10.78 4.96
CA PRO A 477 16.67 -11.54 5.32
C PRO A 477 16.52 -11.75 6.84
N GLU A 478 17.58 -12.16 7.54
CA GLU A 478 17.50 -12.49 8.97
C GLU A 478 17.06 -11.30 9.84
N ARG A 479 17.78 -10.17 9.73
CA ARG A 479 17.48 -8.97 10.51
C ARG A 479 16.25 -8.24 9.97
N GLY A 480 16.07 -8.21 8.65
CA GLY A 480 14.95 -7.55 8.00
C GLY A 480 13.61 -8.19 8.36
N LEU A 481 13.49 -9.51 8.18
CA LEU A 481 12.25 -10.22 8.50
C LEU A 481 11.94 -10.19 10.01
N ALA A 482 12.95 -10.23 10.89
CA ALA A 482 12.73 -10.08 12.32
C ALA A 482 12.06 -8.74 12.72
N ILE A 483 12.22 -7.68 11.92
CA ILE A 483 11.47 -6.42 12.08
C ILE A 483 10.05 -6.60 11.55
N ILE A 484 9.88 -7.18 10.36
CA ILE A 484 8.58 -7.39 9.71
C ILE A 484 7.64 -8.20 10.61
N GLU A 485 8.12 -9.27 11.24
CA GLU A 485 7.33 -10.12 12.14
C GLU A 485 6.76 -9.39 13.38
N ARG A 486 7.25 -8.19 13.68
CA ARG A 486 6.76 -7.36 14.80
C ARG A 486 5.76 -6.30 14.36
N LEU A 487 5.58 -6.14 13.05
CA LEU A 487 4.74 -5.10 12.47
C LEU A 487 3.39 -5.70 12.04
N PRO A 488 2.27 -5.19 12.57
CA PRO A 488 0.97 -5.72 12.20
C PRO A 488 0.65 -5.39 10.74
N ARG A 489 0.17 -6.39 9.98
CA ARG A 489 -0.27 -6.24 8.58
C ARG A 489 0.83 -5.70 7.66
N VAL A 490 2.06 -6.14 7.90
CA VAL A 490 3.20 -5.89 7.02
C VAL A 490 3.84 -7.23 6.75
N GLU A 491 4.00 -7.55 5.47
CA GLU A 491 4.55 -8.81 5.02
C GLU A 491 5.67 -8.57 4.03
N ALA A 492 6.63 -9.49 3.94
CA ALA A 492 7.78 -9.30 3.07
C ALA A 492 8.32 -10.58 2.42
N LEU A 493 8.88 -10.41 1.23
CA LEU A 493 9.70 -11.39 0.53
C LEU A 493 11.08 -10.76 0.29
N VAL A 494 12.14 -11.44 0.67
CA VAL A 494 13.53 -11.03 0.47
C VAL A 494 14.23 -12.08 -0.37
N VAL A 495 14.94 -11.64 -1.41
CA VAL A 495 15.85 -12.48 -2.20
C VAL A 495 17.27 -12.12 -1.80
N ASP A 496 17.97 -13.05 -1.17
CA ASP A 496 19.34 -12.81 -0.70
C ASP A 496 20.36 -12.80 -1.86
N LEU A 497 21.64 -12.66 -1.52
CA LEU A 497 22.73 -12.58 -2.50
C LEU A 497 23.07 -13.92 -3.17
N ASP A 498 22.60 -15.04 -2.63
CA ASP A 498 22.75 -16.37 -3.24
C ASP A 498 21.55 -16.70 -4.15
N GLY A 499 20.49 -15.89 -4.09
CA GLY A 499 19.26 -16.04 -4.87
C GLY A 499 18.18 -16.83 -4.16
N ASP A 500 18.38 -17.16 -2.88
CA ASP A 500 17.40 -17.85 -2.06
C ASP A 500 16.29 -16.89 -1.63
N VAL A 501 15.07 -17.43 -1.55
CA VAL A 501 13.85 -16.67 -1.25
C VAL A 501 13.47 -16.88 0.21
N HIS A 502 13.36 -15.78 0.94
CA HIS A 502 12.96 -15.73 2.35
C HIS A 502 11.65 -14.95 2.46
N VAL A 503 10.70 -15.43 3.25
CA VAL A 503 9.37 -14.80 3.40
C VAL A 503 8.99 -14.66 4.86
N SER A 504 8.23 -13.62 5.20
CA SER A 504 7.56 -13.51 6.51
C SER A 504 6.48 -14.59 6.65
N SER A 505 6.13 -14.94 7.89
CA SER A 505 5.14 -15.99 8.12
C SER A 505 3.77 -15.66 7.53
N GLY A 506 3.32 -14.41 7.62
CA GLY A 506 2.03 -14.00 7.05
C GLY A 506 2.04 -13.97 5.51
N LEU A 507 3.17 -13.66 4.88
CA LEU A 507 3.28 -13.78 3.42
C LEU A 507 3.25 -15.24 2.97
N GLN A 508 3.90 -16.13 3.72
CA GLN A 508 3.88 -17.56 3.42
C GLN A 508 2.44 -18.08 3.39
N GLU A 509 1.64 -17.75 4.40
CA GLU A 509 0.22 -18.09 4.45
C GLU A 509 -0.55 -17.52 3.25
N LEU A 510 -0.28 -16.27 2.87
CA LEU A 510 -0.92 -15.63 1.72
C LEU A 510 -0.58 -16.34 0.39
N VAL A 511 0.68 -16.75 0.21
CA VAL A 511 1.12 -17.50 -0.98
C VAL A 511 0.51 -18.90 -1.01
N GLU A 512 0.43 -19.60 0.12
CA GLU A 512 -0.16 -20.94 0.22
C GLU A 512 -1.67 -20.92 0.01
N ALA A 513 -2.37 -19.92 0.55
CA ALA A 513 -3.79 -19.70 0.33
C ALA A 513 -4.10 -19.48 -1.17
N ASN A 514 -3.25 -18.75 -1.89
CA ASN A 514 -3.39 -18.51 -3.32
C ASN A 514 -3.19 -19.76 -4.19
N ARG A 515 -2.51 -20.81 -3.69
CA ARG A 515 -2.37 -22.09 -4.41
C ARG A 515 -3.54 -23.04 -4.19
N SER A 516 -4.28 -22.84 -3.10
CA SER A 516 -5.39 -23.69 -2.67
C SER A 516 -6.77 -23.20 -3.14
N SER A 517 -6.80 -22.07 -3.86
CA SER A 517 -7.98 -21.39 -4.42
C SER A 517 -7.81 -21.11 -5.90
#